data_AF-A0A7J8YJ62-F1
#
_entry.id   AF-A0A7J8YJ62-F1
#
_cell.length_a   1.000
_cell.length_b   1.000
_cell.length_c   1.000
_cell.angle_alpha   90.00
_cell.angle_beta   90.00
_cell.angle_gamma   90.00
#
_symmetry.space_group_name_H-M   'P 1'
#
loop_
_entity.id
_entity.type
_entity.pdbx_description
1 polymer ?
#
loop_
_entity_poly.entity_id
_entity_poly.type
_entity_poly.pdbx_seq_one_letter_code
_entity_poly.pdbx_strand_id
1 'polypeptide(L)' 'MLRFRPQILIDVSKIDMTTTVLGFKISMPIMISPTAMQKMAHPE' A
#
# COMPACT_ATOMS: atom_id res chain seq x y z
N MET A 1 -18.90 6.06 -12.43
CA MET A 1 -18.44 6.46 -11.08
C MET A 1 -17.84 5.23 -10.39
N LEU A 2 -16.57 5.27 -10.00
CA LEU A 2 -15.93 4.17 -9.27
C LEU A 2 -16.20 4.35 -7.77
N ARG A 3 -16.83 3.36 -7.13
CA ARG A 3 -17.18 3.37 -5.70
C ARG A 3 -16.88 2.01 -5.10
N PHE A 4 -16.35 2.00 -3.88
CA PHE A 4 -16.22 0.77 -3.10
C PHE A 4 -17.59 0.14 -2.83
N ARG A 5 -17.71 -1.16 -3.09
CA ARG A 5 -18.91 -1.93 -2.78
C ARG A 5 -18.70 -2.64 -1.45
N PRO A 6 -19.29 -2.16 -0.33
CA PRO A 6 -19.14 -2.83 0.95
C PRO A 6 -19.73 -4.24 0.87
N GLN A 7 -18.99 -5.23 1.38
CA GLN A 7 -19.49 -6.58 1.59
C GLN A 7 -19.87 -6.72 3.06
N ILE A 8 -21.12 -7.13 3.31
CA ILE A 8 -21.68 -7.20 4.66
C ILE A 8 -21.47 -8.62 5.20
N LEU A 9 -21.26 -8.75 6.52
CA LEU A 9 -21.06 -10.02 7.23
C LEU A 9 -19.81 -10.81 6.83
N ILE A 10 -18.78 -10.16 6.29
CA ILE A 10 -17.46 -10.77 6.10
C ILE A 10 -16.62 -10.55 7.37
N ASP A 11 -16.03 -11.62 7.91
CA ASP A 11 -15.06 -11.51 8.99
C ASP A 11 -13.77 -10.85 8.47
N VAL A 12 -13.47 -9.68 9.03
CA VAL A 12 -12.29 -8.86 8.72
C VAL A 12 -11.38 -8.71 9.93
N SER A 13 -11.48 -9.62 10.92
CA SER A 13 -10.67 -9.59 12.15
C SER A 13 -9.16 -9.66 11.89
N LYS A 14 -8.73 -10.23 10.75
CA LYS A 14 -7.34 -10.28 10.30
C LYS A 14 -7.24 -9.90 8.83
N ILE A 15 -6.41 -8.90 8.54
CA ILE A 15 -6.16 -8.42 7.17
C ILE A 15 -4.66 -8.54 6.90
N ASP A 16 -4.30 -9.37 5.92
CA ASP A 16 -2.92 -9.48 5.45
C ASP A 16 -2.71 -8.49 4.30
N MET A 17 -1.84 -7.51 4.50
CA MET A 17 -1.47 -6.51 3.50
C MET A 17 -0.18 -6.89 2.75
N THR A 18 0.44 -8.02 3.08
CA THR A 18 1.67 -8.42 2.42
C THR A 18 1.44 -8.75 0.95
N THR A 19 2.39 -8.41 0.10
CA THR A 19 2.34 -8.76 -1.33
C THR A 19 3.74 -9.01 -1.87
N THR A 20 3.83 -9.56 -3.08
CA THR A 20 5.12 -9.79 -3.75
C THR A 20 5.18 -8.96 -5.02
N VAL A 21 6.22 -8.15 -5.15
CA VAL A 21 6.46 -7.29 -6.32
C VAL A 21 7.82 -7.67 -6.91
N LEU A 22 7.84 -8.11 -8.17
CA LEU A 22 9.07 -8.53 -8.87
C LEU A 22 9.91 -9.56 -8.09
N GLY A 23 9.26 -10.45 -7.33
CA GLY A 23 9.92 -11.46 -6.49
C GLY A 23 10.28 -10.99 -5.07
N PHE A 24 10.10 -9.71 -4.75
CA PHE A 24 10.33 -9.15 -3.41
C PHE A 24 9.05 -9.15 -2.59
N LYS A 25 9.09 -9.78 -1.40
CA LYS A 25 7.98 -9.74 -0.45
C LYS A 25 8.01 -8.41 0.32
N ILE A 26 6.91 -7.65 0.25
CA ILE A 26 6.72 -6.37 0.94
C ILE A 26 5.56 -6.46 1.93
N SER A 27 5.59 -5.62 2.97
CA SER A 27 4.62 -5.65 4.07
C SER A 27 3.24 -5.09 3.70
N MET A 28 3.18 -4.21 2.70
CA MET A 28 1.97 -3.50 2.28
C MET A 28 2.00 -3.27 0.76
N PRO A 29 0.84 -3.19 0.06
CA PRO A 29 0.79 -2.98 -1.39
C PRO A 29 0.89 -1.48 -1.74
N ILE A 30 1.78 -0.76 -1.06
CA ILE A 30 1.99 0.69 -1.22
C ILE A 30 3.49 0.92 -1.38
N MET A 31 3.85 1.73 -2.36
CA MET A 31 5.24 2.03 -2.70
C MET A 31 5.39 3.49 -3.08
N ILE A 32 6.57 4.04 -2.79
CA ILE A 32 6.92 5.42 -3.11
C ILE A 32 7.33 5.47 -4.58
N SER A 33 6.65 6.31 -5.35
CA SER A 33 7.07 6.60 -6.72
C SER A 33 8.43 7.31 -6.68
N PRO A 34 9.35 7.05 -7.63
CA PRO A 34 10.61 7.79 -7.69
C PRO A 34 10.31 9.29 -7.85
N THR A 35 10.84 10.11 -6.93
CA THR A 35 10.74 11.57 -6.99
C THR A 35 12.11 12.20 -6.75
N ALA A 36 12.38 13.32 -7.43
CA ALA A 36 13.58 14.11 -7.20
C ALA A 36 13.41 15.01 -5.96
N MET A 37 14.53 15.50 -5.43
CA MET A 37 14.57 16.56 -4.41
C MET A 37 13.86 16.25 -3.07
N GLN A 38 13.74 14.97 -2.68
CA GLN A 38 13.19 14.62 -1.36
C GLN A 38 13.93 15.31 -0.20
N LYS A 39 15.23 15.61 -0.40
CA LYS A 39 16.08 16.36 0.54
C LYS A 39 15.62 17.80 0.84
N MET A 40 14.77 18.40 0.01
CA MET A 40 14.17 19.71 0.30
C MET A 40 13.04 19.60 1.31
N ALA A 41 12.35 18.46 1.36
CA ALA A 41 11.26 18.21 2.31
C ALA A 41 11.80 17.80 3.69
N HIS A 42 12.90 17.05 3.71
CA HIS A 42 13.61 16.71 4.93
C HIS A 42 15.10 16.52 4.59
N PRO A 43 16.05 17.14 5.33
CA PRO A 43 17.46 17.12 4.98
C PRO A 43 18.17 15.76 5.13
N GLU A 44 17.54 14.77 5.79
CA GLU A 44 17.95 13.35 5.77
C GLU A 44 17.35 12.61 4.57
#